data_AF-A0A6N7IF85-F1
#
_entry.id   AF-A0A6N7IF85-F1
#
_cell.length_a   1.000
_cell.length_b   1.000
_cell.length_c   1.000
_cell.angle_alpha   90.00
_cell.angle_beta   90.00
_cell.angle_gamma   90.00
#
_symmetry.space_group_name_H-M   'P 1'
#
loop_
_entity.id
_entity.type
_entity.pdbx_description
1 polymer ?
#
loop_
_entity_poly.entity_id
_entity_poly.type
_entity_poly.pdbx_seq_one_letter_code
_entity_poly.pdbx_strand_id
1 'polypeptide(L)'
;MADVPRDPDRPDEPDRRGDMPPHGRDEDRWDPVVSADGRTLSGFELPEYDMDRDLGDGTTSRDWLGRFTPDRANLPEVSLDEARDHIAEYADERPWLAPARDREPEVQRVFTALDVGQGHALERHDGYPTEPMVERRATFLEDPAQLDEAKRERSEDAFHPGRTHRCGEYATRIWEPDAFATAFARGIEHPDVRRALDRPFDPDRRPPDVAIPVVDLLGPDGHRFCAGYRLEPVGGSAEAAVDCRAHWVDAQRRGQEPDAPEPKAAPIDSFEGGRIAFFFRPTRSRDGYEVATMYVEPPDQPRKGA
;
A
#
# COMPACT_ATOMS: atom_id res chain seq x y z
N MET A 1 -41.55 2.35 -12.37
CA MET A 1 -40.19 1.79 -12.38
C MET A 1 -39.84 1.56 -13.84
N ALA A 2 -38.99 2.41 -14.41
CA ALA A 2 -38.57 2.28 -15.79
C ALA A 2 -37.28 1.46 -15.81
N ASP A 3 -37.30 0.34 -16.55
CA ASP A 3 -36.13 -0.47 -16.85
C ASP A 3 -35.11 0.37 -17.60
N VAL A 4 -33.92 0.51 -17.02
CA VAL A 4 -32.76 1.09 -17.71
C VAL A 4 -32.16 -0.01 -18.60
N PRO A 5 -32.04 0.19 -19.92
CA PRO A 5 -31.44 -0.80 -20.81
C PRO A 5 -29.97 -1.03 -20.43
N ARG A 6 -29.60 -2.29 -20.21
CA ARG A 6 -28.18 -2.67 -20.10
C ARG A 6 -27.53 -2.55 -21.48
N ASP A 7 -26.42 -1.83 -21.51
CA ASP A 7 -25.54 -1.71 -22.67
C ASP A 7 -24.88 -3.09 -22.95
N PRO A 8 -25.16 -3.73 -24.10
CA PRO A 8 -24.67 -5.06 -24.42
C PRO A 8 -23.16 -5.12 -24.75
N ASP A 9 -22.48 -3.98 -24.89
CA ASP A 9 -21.07 -3.91 -25.29
C ASP A 9 -20.11 -3.57 -24.13
N ARG A 10 -20.60 -3.52 -22.88
CA ARG A 10 -19.74 -3.33 -21.71
C ARG A 10 -19.17 -4.69 -21.28
N PRO A 11 -17.85 -4.94 -21.41
CA PRO A 11 -17.27 -6.18 -20.91
C PRO A 11 -17.46 -6.26 -19.40
N ASP A 12 -18.03 -7.36 -18.93
CA ASP A 12 -18.15 -7.69 -17.52
C ASP A 12 -16.75 -7.63 -16.89
N GLU A 13 -16.55 -6.75 -15.90
CA GLU A 13 -15.36 -6.82 -15.07
C GLU A 13 -15.39 -8.15 -14.30
N PRO A 14 -14.42 -9.06 -14.48
CA PRO A 14 -14.42 -10.31 -13.72
C PRO A 14 -14.29 -10.00 -12.23
N ASP A 15 -15.12 -10.70 -11.45
CA ASP A 15 -15.18 -10.64 -10.00
C ASP A 15 -13.81 -11.03 -9.40
N ARG A 16 -13.14 -10.06 -8.78
CA ARG A 16 -11.69 -10.06 -8.53
C ARG A 16 -11.19 -11.00 -7.43
N ARG A 17 -12.02 -11.87 -6.87
CA ARG A 17 -11.61 -12.78 -5.76
C ARG A 17 -12.25 -14.18 -5.81
N GLY A 18 -13.03 -14.50 -6.86
CA GLY A 18 -13.73 -15.78 -6.99
C GLY A 18 -12.97 -16.86 -7.76
N ASP A 19 -12.04 -16.48 -8.65
CA ASP A 19 -11.38 -17.40 -9.59
C ASP A 19 -9.85 -17.21 -9.60
N MET A 20 -9.22 -17.27 -8.43
CA MET A 20 -7.87 -17.83 -8.40
C MET A 20 -8.06 -19.35 -8.50
N PRO A 21 -7.60 -20.03 -9.57
CA PRO A 21 -7.63 -21.48 -9.58
C PRO A 21 -6.85 -21.98 -8.35
N PRO A 22 -7.25 -23.07 -7.69
CA PRO A 22 -6.45 -23.67 -6.64
C PRO A 22 -5.09 -23.99 -7.25
N HIS A 23 -4.07 -23.23 -6.89
CA HIS A 23 -2.71 -23.53 -7.31
C HIS A 23 -2.42 -24.94 -6.83
N GLY A 24 -2.09 -25.81 -7.78
CA GLY A 24 -1.64 -27.16 -7.50
C GLY A 24 -0.54 -27.08 -6.47
N ARG A 25 -0.66 -27.95 -5.46
CA ARG A 25 0.40 -28.20 -4.47
C ARG A 25 1.58 -28.81 -5.20
N ASP A 26 2.43 -27.98 -5.82
CA ASP A 26 3.80 -28.37 -6.07
C ASP A 26 4.57 -28.15 -4.77
N GLU A 27 5.10 -29.25 -4.26
CA GLU A 27 5.75 -29.40 -2.96
C GLU A 27 7.13 -28.73 -2.88
N ASP A 28 7.29 -27.55 -3.49
CA ASP A 28 8.40 -26.65 -3.17
C ASP A 28 7.99 -25.79 -1.98
N ARG A 29 8.11 -26.42 -0.80
CA ARG A 29 8.00 -25.79 0.50
C ARG A 29 8.90 -24.56 0.50
N TRP A 30 8.27 -23.38 0.40
CA TRP A 30 8.89 -22.10 0.65
C TRP A 30 9.56 -22.15 2.03
N ASP A 31 10.89 -22.16 2.06
CA ASP A 31 11.62 -21.67 3.22
C ASP A 31 11.65 -20.15 3.06
N PRO A 32 10.83 -19.39 3.82
CA PRO A 32 10.89 -17.95 3.76
C PRO A 32 12.29 -17.53 4.18
N VAL A 33 13.07 -16.98 3.24
CA VAL A 33 14.19 -16.08 3.57
C VAL A 33 13.58 -14.75 3.98
N VAL A 34 12.69 -14.80 4.97
CA VAL A 34 12.34 -13.67 5.81
C VAL A 34 13.38 -13.76 6.92
N SER A 35 14.28 -12.79 6.99
CA SER A 35 15.03 -12.57 8.23
C SER A 35 13.96 -12.49 9.32
N ALA A 36 13.95 -13.47 10.24
CA ALA A 36 12.93 -13.64 11.28
C ALA A 36 12.81 -12.41 12.20
N ASP A 37 13.72 -11.46 12.02
CA ASP A 37 13.87 -10.22 12.74
C ASP A 37 13.44 -8.98 11.93
N GLY A 38 13.32 -9.00 10.59
CA GLY A 38 12.82 -7.85 9.79
C GLY A 38 13.53 -6.50 10.04
N ARG A 39 14.70 -6.52 10.68
CA ARG A 39 15.27 -5.40 11.47
C ARG A 39 16.57 -4.83 10.94
N THR A 40 16.83 -4.89 9.63
CA THR A 40 18.06 -4.31 9.08
C THR A 40 17.81 -3.32 7.95
N LEU A 41 17.48 -2.07 8.30
CA LEU A 41 17.94 -0.92 7.50
C LEU A 41 19.45 -0.83 7.72
N SER A 42 20.26 -1.16 6.71
CA SER A 42 21.67 -0.69 6.61
C SER A 42 22.62 -0.91 7.81
N GLY A 43 22.34 -1.82 8.75
CA GLY A 43 23.16 -2.04 9.96
C GLY A 43 22.88 -1.07 11.13
N PHE A 44 21.77 -0.32 11.09
CA PHE A 44 21.26 0.49 12.20
C PHE A 44 20.08 -0.21 12.88
N GLU A 45 20.03 -0.18 14.21
CA GLU A 45 18.84 -0.60 14.96
C GLU A 45 17.67 0.30 14.58
N LEU A 46 16.60 -0.30 14.05
CA LEU A 46 15.39 0.44 13.76
C LEU A 46 14.72 0.87 15.05
N PRO A 47 14.23 2.13 15.16
CA PRO A 47 13.47 2.54 16.32
C PRO A 47 12.20 1.70 16.42
N GLU A 48 11.94 1.14 17.59
CA GLU A 48 10.65 0.52 17.88
C GLU A 48 9.57 1.60 18.02
N TYR A 49 8.36 1.31 17.52
CA TYR A 49 7.23 2.22 17.64
C TYR A 49 6.64 2.11 19.05
N ASP A 50 6.75 3.20 19.83
CA ASP A 50 6.19 3.25 21.18
C ASP A 50 4.69 3.57 21.12
N MET A 51 3.87 2.55 21.33
CA MET A 51 2.40 2.60 21.31
C MET A 51 1.78 3.43 22.44
N ASP A 52 2.53 3.66 23.52
CA ASP A 52 2.11 4.41 24.70
C ASP A 52 2.57 5.87 24.66
N ARG A 53 3.32 6.26 23.63
CA ARG A 53 3.77 7.62 23.43
C ARG A 53 2.61 8.56 23.09
N ASP A 54 2.61 9.73 23.71
CA ASP A 54 1.69 10.83 23.37
C ASP A 54 1.95 11.30 21.93
N LEU A 55 0.89 11.34 21.13
CA LEU A 55 0.90 11.73 19.72
C LEU A 55 0.84 13.25 19.51
N GLY A 56 0.88 14.05 20.59
CA GLY A 56 0.88 15.52 20.59
C GLY A 56 -0.48 16.15 20.91
N ASP A 57 -1.53 15.34 21.07
CA ASP A 57 -2.90 15.77 21.38
C ASP A 57 -3.44 15.20 22.71
N GLY A 58 -2.56 14.59 23.53
CA GLY A 58 -2.93 13.95 24.79
C GLY A 58 -3.56 12.56 24.62
N THR A 59 -3.44 11.96 23.43
CA THR A 59 -3.85 10.58 23.15
C THR A 59 -2.67 9.73 22.71
N THR A 60 -2.77 8.41 22.88
CA THR A 60 -1.76 7.44 22.44
C THR A 60 -2.22 6.66 21.20
N SER A 61 -1.31 5.91 20.60
CA SER A 61 -1.64 4.99 19.50
C SER A 61 -2.65 3.92 19.93
N ARG A 62 -2.50 3.38 21.16
CA ARG A 62 -3.49 2.46 21.75
C ARG A 62 -4.89 3.07 21.84
N ASP A 63 -5.00 4.33 22.26
CA ASP A 63 -6.31 5.01 22.37
C ASP A 63 -7.04 5.06 21.03
N TRP A 64 -6.31 5.34 19.95
CA TRP A 64 -6.88 5.41 18.60
C TRP A 64 -7.22 4.03 18.05
N LEU A 65 -6.33 3.06 18.20
CA LEU A 65 -6.54 1.70 17.74
C LEU A 65 -7.69 0.99 18.48
N GLY A 66 -7.86 1.28 19.79
CA GLY A 66 -9.00 0.78 20.58
C GLY A 66 -10.35 1.34 20.11
N ARG A 67 -10.37 2.53 19.51
CA ARG A 67 -11.58 3.18 18.96
C ARG A 67 -11.86 2.84 17.51
N PHE A 68 -10.90 2.25 16.81
CA PHE A 68 -11.06 1.87 15.41
C PHE A 68 -12.28 0.95 15.25
N THR A 69 -13.11 1.24 14.25
CA THR A 69 -14.18 0.34 13.81
C THR A 69 -14.14 0.26 12.28
N PRO A 70 -14.13 -0.96 11.67
CA PRO A 70 -14.02 -1.11 10.22
C PRO A 70 -15.11 -0.37 9.43
N ASP A 71 -16.35 -0.33 9.93
CA ASP A 71 -17.47 0.40 9.30
C ASP A 71 -17.14 1.87 9.02
N ARG A 72 -16.35 2.51 9.88
CA ARG A 72 -15.97 3.91 9.70
C ARG A 72 -15.10 4.11 8.47
N ALA A 73 -14.39 3.09 8.02
CA ALA A 73 -13.66 3.11 6.75
C ALA A 73 -14.45 2.49 5.57
N ASN A 74 -15.74 2.20 5.77
CA ASN A 74 -16.57 1.37 4.87
C ASN A 74 -15.93 0.00 4.57
N LEU A 75 -15.16 -0.53 5.52
CA LEU A 75 -14.52 -1.85 5.43
C LEU A 75 -15.44 -2.91 6.05
N PRO A 76 -15.25 -4.20 5.70
CA PRO A 76 -15.95 -5.30 6.33
C PRO A 76 -15.72 -5.32 7.84
N GLU A 77 -16.79 -5.54 8.61
CA GLU A 77 -16.72 -5.72 10.06
C GLU A 77 -15.94 -6.99 10.40
N VAL A 78 -15.00 -6.86 11.34
CA VAL A 78 -14.15 -7.95 11.82
C VAL A 78 -13.90 -7.74 13.32
N SER A 79 -14.24 -8.74 14.13
CA SER A 79 -13.93 -8.74 15.57
C SER A 79 -12.43 -9.01 15.83
N LEU A 80 -11.98 -8.78 17.06
CA LEU A 80 -10.57 -9.02 17.43
C LEU A 80 -10.16 -10.51 17.30
N ASP A 81 -11.04 -11.43 17.69
CA ASP A 81 -10.77 -12.88 17.56
C ASP A 81 -10.77 -13.32 16.09
N GLU A 82 -11.74 -12.86 15.29
CA GLU A 82 -11.75 -13.14 13.84
C GLU A 82 -10.51 -12.58 13.14
N ALA A 83 -10.03 -11.41 13.55
CA ALA A 83 -8.82 -10.82 12.99
C ALA A 83 -7.59 -11.68 13.24
N ARG A 84 -7.41 -12.16 14.48
CA ARG A 84 -6.33 -13.07 14.86
C ARG A 84 -6.40 -14.37 14.07
N ASP A 85 -7.59 -14.97 14.02
CA ASP A 85 -7.79 -16.25 13.36
C ASP A 85 -7.55 -16.13 11.83
N HIS A 86 -7.98 -15.03 11.22
CA HIS A 86 -7.72 -14.72 9.80
C HIS A 86 -6.21 -14.61 9.50
N ILE A 87 -5.45 -13.87 10.32
CA ILE A 87 -4.00 -13.76 10.12
C ILE A 87 -3.31 -15.11 10.32
N ALA A 88 -3.72 -15.88 11.32
CA ALA A 88 -3.18 -17.21 11.56
C ALA A 88 -3.46 -18.18 10.38
N GLU A 89 -4.64 -18.06 9.75
CA GLU A 89 -5.04 -18.89 8.62
C GLU A 89 -4.34 -18.49 7.31
N TYR A 90 -4.27 -17.19 7.00
CA TYR A 90 -3.91 -16.71 5.66
C TYR A 90 -2.51 -16.15 5.51
N ALA A 91 -1.75 -15.89 6.58
CA ALA A 91 -0.47 -15.18 6.46
C ALA A 91 0.60 -15.91 5.64
N ASP A 92 0.49 -17.23 5.45
CA ASP A 92 1.41 -17.98 4.58
C ASP A 92 1.08 -17.79 3.08
N GLU A 93 -0.21 -17.63 2.74
CA GLU A 93 -0.68 -17.37 1.37
C GLU A 93 -0.71 -15.87 1.03
N ARG A 94 -0.82 -15.02 2.07
CA ARG A 94 -0.90 -13.57 2.02
C ARG A 94 0.20 -12.99 2.92
N PRO A 95 1.45 -12.98 2.45
CA PRO A 95 2.60 -12.69 3.30
C PRO A 95 2.61 -11.25 3.84
N TRP A 96 1.80 -10.35 3.28
CA TRP A 96 1.56 -9.03 3.85
C TRP A 96 0.81 -9.01 5.18
N LEU A 97 0.20 -10.12 5.59
CA LEU A 97 -0.40 -10.25 6.93
C LEU A 97 0.63 -10.65 8.01
N ALA A 98 1.78 -11.21 7.60
CA ALA A 98 2.80 -11.71 8.52
C ALA A 98 3.32 -10.64 9.51
N PRO A 99 3.55 -9.37 9.12
CA PRO A 99 4.03 -8.34 10.04
C PRO A 99 3.10 -8.06 11.24
N ALA A 100 1.81 -8.38 11.13
CA ALA A 100 0.82 -8.17 12.19
C ALA A 100 0.59 -9.38 13.10
N ARG A 101 1.14 -10.57 12.77
CA ARG A 101 0.84 -11.85 13.45
C ARG A 101 1.02 -11.82 14.97
N ASP A 102 2.07 -11.16 15.43
CA ASP A 102 2.43 -11.08 16.86
C ASP A 102 2.17 -9.69 17.47
N ARG A 103 1.37 -8.86 16.78
CA ARG A 103 1.00 -7.51 17.23
C ARG A 103 -0.27 -7.51 18.07
N GLU A 104 -0.61 -6.35 18.62
CA GLU A 104 -1.80 -6.18 19.44
C GLU A 104 -3.08 -6.52 18.65
N PRO A 105 -4.13 -7.06 19.32
CA PRO A 105 -5.37 -7.45 18.63
C PRO A 105 -5.98 -6.33 17.78
N GLU A 106 -5.85 -5.08 18.20
CA GLU A 106 -6.35 -3.92 17.48
C GLU A 106 -5.58 -3.65 16.18
N VAL A 107 -4.25 -3.89 16.16
CA VAL A 107 -3.42 -3.83 14.96
C VAL A 107 -3.81 -4.93 13.99
N GLN A 108 -3.96 -6.15 14.50
CA GLN A 108 -4.44 -7.31 13.73
C GLN A 108 -5.79 -7.02 13.07
N ARG A 109 -6.71 -6.37 13.79
CA ARG A 109 -8.02 -5.97 13.27
C ARG A 109 -7.92 -4.97 12.11
N VAL A 110 -7.02 -3.97 12.19
CA VAL A 110 -6.81 -3.03 11.08
C VAL A 110 -6.29 -3.77 9.84
N PHE A 111 -5.28 -4.63 10.01
CA PHE A 111 -4.71 -5.42 8.92
C PHE A 111 -5.75 -6.35 8.28
N THR A 112 -6.49 -7.11 9.08
CA THR A 112 -7.53 -8.00 8.54
C THR A 112 -8.65 -7.22 7.85
N ALA A 113 -9.12 -6.10 8.40
CA ALA A 113 -10.15 -5.28 7.75
C ALA A 113 -9.69 -4.75 6.38
N LEU A 114 -8.42 -4.33 6.27
CA LEU A 114 -7.80 -3.89 5.02
C LEU A 114 -7.66 -5.02 4.00
N ASP A 115 -7.23 -6.20 4.45
CA ASP A 115 -7.04 -7.38 3.59
C ASP A 115 -8.38 -7.92 3.05
N VAL A 116 -9.41 -7.98 3.88
CA VAL A 116 -10.76 -8.40 3.47
C VAL A 116 -11.45 -7.32 2.61
N GLY A 117 -11.11 -6.04 2.84
CA GLY A 117 -11.49 -4.91 1.97
C GLY A 117 -10.95 -5.05 0.54
N GLN A 118 -11.36 -4.16 -0.39
CA GLN A 118 -10.86 -4.19 -1.77
C GLN A 118 -9.59 -3.35 -1.98
N GLY A 119 -9.12 -2.65 -0.95
CA GLY A 119 -7.89 -1.89 -0.98
C GLY A 119 -6.65 -2.75 -1.22
N HIS A 120 -5.50 -2.08 -1.32
CA HIS A 120 -4.21 -2.73 -1.53
C HIS A 120 -3.06 -2.02 -0.80
N ALA A 121 -3.35 -1.48 0.38
CA ALA A 121 -2.38 -0.71 1.15
C ALA A 121 -1.27 -1.62 1.71
N LEU A 122 -1.62 -2.83 2.19
CA LEU A 122 -0.71 -3.73 2.90
C LEU A 122 0.37 -4.27 1.97
N GLU A 123 0.00 -4.76 0.79
CA GLU A 123 0.91 -5.44 -0.13
C GLU A 123 2.04 -4.52 -0.64
N ARG A 124 1.94 -3.21 -0.41
CA ARG A 124 2.77 -2.20 -1.06
C ARG A 124 3.33 -1.12 -0.15
N HIS A 125 2.72 -0.87 1.00
CA HIS A 125 2.98 0.34 1.78
C HIS A 125 3.09 0.13 3.29
N ASP A 126 3.00 -1.11 3.79
CA ASP A 126 3.19 -1.43 5.21
C ASP A 126 4.60 -2.01 5.50
N GLY A 127 4.72 -2.81 6.57
CA GLY A 127 5.95 -3.50 6.96
C GLY A 127 6.34 -4.75 6.15
N TYR A 128 5.51 -5.27 5.25
CA TYR A 128 5.80 -6.45 4.44
C TYR A 128 6.84 -6.20 3.34
N PRO A 129 6.72 -5.17 2.48
CA PRO A 129 7.72 -4.94 1.46
C PRO A 129 9.07 -4.64 2.10
N THR A 130 10.08 -5.46 1.84
CA THR A 130 11.46 -5.22 2.30
C THR A 130 12.09 -4.03 1.56
N GLU A 131 13.18 -3.47 2.07
CA GLU A 131 13.94 -2.43 1.36
C GLU A 131 14.30 -2.80 -0.08
N PRO A 132 14.90 -3.98 -0.35
CA PRO A 132 15.18 -4.40 -1.72
C PRO A 132 13.91 -4.45 -2.59
N MET A 133 12.77 -4.88 -2.03
CA MET A 133 11.50 -4.87 -2.78
C MET A 133 11.03 -3.45 -3.10
N VAL A 134 11.16 -2.51 -2.17
CA VAL A 134 10.78 -1.11 -2.39
C VAL A 134 11.72 -0.45 -3.43
N GLU A 135 13.01 -0.73 -3.37
CA GLU A 135 13.99 -0.28 -4.38
C GLU A 135 13.65 -0.84 -5.76
N ARG A 136 13.47 -2.17 -5.89
CA ARG A 136 13.12 -2.82 -7.17
C ARG A 136 11.77 -2.37 -7.70
N ARG A 137 10.82 -2.02 -6.83
CA ARG A 137 9.55 -1.39 -7.23
C ARG A 137 9.79 -0.01 -7.85
N ALA A 138 10.70 0.78 -7.29
CA ALA A 138 11.07 2.08 -7.85
C ALA A 138 11.86 1.95 -9.17
N THR A 139 12.87 1.07 -9.24
CA THR A 139 13.77 0.96 -10.39
C THR A 139 13.23 0.09 -11.51
N PHE A 140 12.64 -1.06 -11.20
CA PHE A 140 12.31 -2.09 -12.19
C PHE A 140 10.81 -2.31 -12.36
N LEU A 141 9.95 -1.57 -11.64
CA LEU A 141 8.48 -1.73 -11.67
C LEU A 141 8.01 -3.09 -11.15
N GLU A 142 8.80 -3.72 -10.29
CA GLU A 142 8.41 -4.96 -9.62
C GLU A 142 7.33 -4.69 -8.57
N ASP A 143 6.21 -5.40 -8.65
CA ASP A 143 5.13 -5.25 -7.70
C ASP A 143 5.30 -6.26 -6.55
N PRO A 144 5.45 -5.81 -5.28
CA PRO A 144 5.56 -6.74 -4.15
C PRO A 144 4.30 -7.59 -3.95
N ALA A 145 3.15 -7.18 -4.51
CA ALA A 145 1.93 -7.98 -4.51
C ALA A 145 2.01 -9.21 -5.46
N GLN A 146 2.99 -9.25 -6.38
CA GLN A 146 3.21 -10.40 -7.26
C GLN A 146 4.06 -11.45 -6.53
N LEU A 147 3.40 -12.51 -6.06
CA LEU A 147 4.05 -13.57 -5.28
C LEU A 147 4.92 -14.51 -6.12
N ASP A 148 4.60 -14.67 -7.42
CA ASP A 148 5.44 -15.41 -8.36
C ASP A 148 6.69 -14.57 -8.69
N GLU A 149 7.84 -15.00 -8.15
CA GLU A 149 9.11 -14.31 -8.31
C GLU A 149 9.47 -14.10 -9.78
N ALA A 150 9.32 -15.13 -10.62
CA ALA A 150 9.64 -15.03 -12.04
C ALA A 150 8.74 -14.02 -12.77
N LYS A 151 7.45 -13.92 -12.43
CA LYS A 151 6.56 -12.87 -12.96
C LYS A 151 6.91 -11.49 -12.43
N ARG A 152 7.26 -11.40 -11.15
CA ARG A 152 7.67 -10.15 -10.50
C ARG A 152 8.93 -9.59 -11.15
N GLU A 153 9.97 -10.40 -11.32
CA GLU A 153 11.25 -9.99 -11.96
C GLU A 153 11.10 -9.54 -13.41
N ARG A 154 10.06 -10.00 -14.11
CA ARG A 154 9.71 -9.54 -15.47
C ARG A 154 8.77 -8.33 -15.48
N SER A 155 8.40 -7.83 -14.30
CA SER A 155 7.47 -6.72 -14.10
C SER A 155 6.16 -6.93 -14.86
N GLU A 156 5.64 -8.16 -14.84
CA GLU A 156 4.52 -8.57 -15.68
C GLU A 156 3.28 -7.69 -15.44
N ASP A 157 2.99 -7.36 -14.18
CA ASP A 157 1.87 -6.54 -13.75
C ASP A 157 1.95 -5.09 -14.27
N ALA A 158 3.16 -4.56 -14.46
CA ALA A 158 3.38 -3.19 -14.95
C ALA A 158 3.01 -3.02 -16.43
N PHE A 159 2.85 -4.12 -17.16
CA PHE A 159 2.59 -4.15 -18.60
C PHE A 159 1.44 -5.08 -19.00
N HIS A 160 0.58 -5.45 -18.05
CA HIS A 160 -0.60 -6.25 -18.35
C HIS A 160 -1.52 -5.49 -19.34
N PRO A 161 -1.98 -6.11 -20.45
CA PRO A 161 -2.92 -5.48 -21.36
C PRO A 161 -4.18 -4.99 -20.64
N GLY A 162 -4.54 -3.73 -20.84
CA GLY A 162 -5.75 -3.12 -20.27
C GLY A 162 -5.63 -2.62 -18.83
N ARG A 163 -4.50 -2.86 -18.13
CA ARG A 163 -4.26 -2.33 -16.78
C ARG A 163 -2.77 -2.03 -16.58
N THR A 164 -2.41 -0.76 -16.55
CA THR A 164 -1.04 -0.32 -16.26
C THR A 164 -0.92 -0.04 -14.77
N HIS A 165 -0.30 -0.96 -14.02
CA HIS A 165 0.03 -0.74 -12.62
C HIS A 165 1.52 -0.40 -12.49
N ARG A 166 1.86 0.87 -12.75
CA ARG A 166 3.24 1.36 -12.67
C ARG A 166 3.41 2.23 -11.44
N CYS A 167 4.41 1.89 -10.63
CA CYS A 167 4.92 2.79 -9.61
C CYS A 167 5.31 4.13 -10.28
N GLY A 168 5.06 5.24 -9.60
CA GLY A 168 5.47 6.57 -10.09
C GLY A 168 6.97 6.79 -9.93
N GLU A 169 7.37 8.02 -9.65
CA GLU A 169 8.74 8.37 -9.31
C GLU A 169 9.18 7.79 -7.94
N TYR A 170 8.23 7.57 -7.03
CA TYR A 170 8.46 7.18 -5.65
C TYR A 170 7.86 5.81 -5.33
N ALA A 171 8.61 4.97 -4.61
CA ALA A 171 8.09 3.80 -3.90
C ALA A 171 8.32 4.01 -2.40
N THR A 172 7.24 4.07 -1.62
CA THR A 172 7.30 4.44 -0.19
C THR A 172 6.43 3.53 0.66
N ARG A 173 6.79 3.41 1.95
CA ARG A 173 6.09 2.61 2.95
C ARG A 173 6.19 3.22 4.35
N ILE A 174 5.26 2.85 5.22
CA ILE A 174 5.41 2.95 6.68
C ILE A 174 5.82 1.56 7.14
N TRP A 175 7.09 1.39 7.48
CA TRP A 175 7.69 0.05 7.62
C TRP A 175 7.32 -0.66 8.92
N GLU A 176 6.86 0.09 9.93
CA GLU A 176 6.48 -0.46 11.24
C GLU A 176 4.96 -0.71 11.27
N PRO A 177 4.49 -1.96 11.49
CA PRO A 177 3.06 -2.31 11.44
C PRO A 177 2.16 -1.52 12.40
N ASP A 178 2.64 -1.24 13.61
CA ASP A 178 1.88 -0.52 14.63
C ASP A 178 1.77 0.97 14.25
N ALA A 179 2.85 1.55 13.71
CA ALA A 179 2.81 2.88 13.10
C ALA A 179 1.86 2.93 11.91
N PHE A 180 1.90 1.96 11.00
CA PHE A 180 0.99 1.90 9.85
C PHE A 180 -0.47 1.83 10.30
N ALA A 181 -0.79 0.92 11.23
CA ALA A 181 -2.14 0.76 11.75
C ALA A 181 -2.62 2.04 12.45
N THR A 182 -1.76 2.70 13.23
CA THR A 182 -2.06 3.98 13.89
C THR A 182 -2.35 5.08 12.87
N ALA A 183 -1.50 5.23 11.85
CA ALA A 183 -1.71 6.20 10.78
C ALA A 183 -3.04 5.99 10.07
N PHE A 184 -3.40 4.72 9.79
CA PHE A 184 -4.66 4.39 9.18
C PHE A 184 -5.85 4.74 10.09
N ALA A 185 -5.83 4.27 11.34
CA ALA A 185 -6.91 4.49 12.31
C ALA A 185 -7.15 5.98 12.59
N ARG A 186 -6.10 6.79 12.72
CA ARG A 186 -6.22 8.25 12.86
C ARG A 186 -6.63 8.92 11.56
N GLY A 187 -6.08 8.45 10.44
CA GLY A 187 -6.34 9.00 9.12
C GLY A 187 -7.81 8.92 8.71
N ILE A 188 -8.47 7.80 8.97
CA ILE A 188 -9.90 7.64 8.66
C ILE A 188 -10.80 8.58 9.47
N GLU A 189 -10.31 9.11 10.61
CA GLU A 189 -11.03 10.08 11.44
C GLU A 189 -10.78 11.53 11.05
N HIS A 190 -9.81 11.78 10.17
CA HIS A 190 -9.53 13.13 9.68
C HIS A 190 -10.74 13.69 8.92
N PRO A 191 -11.16 14.95 9.16
CA PRO A 191 -12.38 15.51 8.58
C PRO A 191 -12.48 15.41 7.05
N ASP A 192 -11.36 15.57 6.34
CA ASP A 192 -11.34 15.47 4.87
C ASP A 192 -11.43 14.01 4.38
N VAL A 193 -10.87 13.05 5.12
CA VAL A 193 -11.00 11.61 4.80
C VAL A 193 -12.43 11.15 5.09
N ARG A 194 -13.00 11.56 6.23
CA ARG A 194 -14.43 11.35 6.53
C ARG A 194 -15.32 11.87 5.42
N ARG A 195 -15.09 13.10 4.96
CA ARG A 195 -15.87 13.70 3.86
C ARG A 195 -15.78 12.87 2.57
N ALA A 196 -14.64 12.25 2.29
CA ALA A 196 -14.46 11.38 1.14
C ALA A 196 -15.20 10.05 1.30
N LEU A 197 -15.15 9.42 2.48
CA LEU A 197 -15.80 8.15 2.81
C LEU A 197 -17.33 8.27 2.92
N ASP A 198 -17.82 9.39 3.46
CA ASP A 198 -19.26 9.68 3.63
C ASP A 198 -19.94 10.09 2.30
N ARG A 199 -19.16 10.20 1.21
CA ARG A 199 -19.69 10.59 -0.09
C ARG A 199 -20.50 9.44 -0.71
N PRO A 200 -21.74 9.67 -1.16
CA PRO A 200 -22.48 8.67 -1.93
C PRO A 200 -21.72 8.27 -3.19
N PHE A 201 -21.82 7.00 -3.57
CA PHE A 201 -21.22 6.54 -4.81
C PHE A 201 -21.73 7.31 -6.04
N ASP A 202 -20.79 7.82 -6.82
CA ASP A 202 -20.99 8.48 -8.10
C ASP A 202 -20.06 7.80 -9.14
N PRO A 203 -20.61 7.17 -10.19
CA PRO A 203 -19.83 6.46 -11.19
C PRO A 203 -18.97 7.38 -12.05
N ASP A 204 -19.34 8.66 -12.14
CA ASP A 204 -18.66 9.65 -12.99
C ASP A 204 -17.66 10.50 -12.19
N ARG A 205 -17.68 10.42 -10.85
CA ARG A 205 -16.84 11.25 -9.99
C ARG A 205 -16.35 10.52 -8.76
N ARG A 206 -15.04 10.35 -8.65
CA ARG A 206 -14.39 9.87 -7.42
C ARG A 206 -14.13 11.01 -6.42
N PRO A 207 -14.08 10.73 -5.11
CA PRO A 207 -13.54 11.65 -4.13
C PRO A 207 -12.11 12.06 -4.51
N PRO A 208 -11.70 13.31 -4.22
CA PRO A 208 -10.31 13.67 -4.34
C PRO A 208 -9.46 12.90 -3.31
N ASP A 209 -8.21 12.66 -3.64
CA ASP A 209 -7.24 12.11 -2.70
C ASP A 209 -6.99 13.11 -1.56
N VAL A 210 -6.70 12.61 -0.37
CA VAL A 210 -6.47 13.43 0.82
C VAL A 210 -5.06 13.19 1.34
N ALA A 211 -4.27 14.24 1.48
CA ALA A 211 -2.94 14.16 2.05
C ALA A 211 -2.90 14.85 3.42
N ILE A 212 -2.47 14.17 4.47
CA ILE A 212 -2.42 14.67 5.86
C ILE A 212 -0.95 14.68 6.31
N PRO A 213 -0.44 15.73 6.99
CA PRO A 213 0.92 15.71 7.53
C PRO A 213 1.22 14.46 8.36
N VAL A 214 2.40 13.87 8.19
CA VAL A 214 2.83 12.71 8.98
C VAL A 214 2.76 13.00 10.48
N VAL A 215 3.17 14.20 10.89
CA VAL A 215 3.13 14.65 12.29
C VAL A 215 1.73 14.64 12.89
N ASP A 216 0.70 14.93 12.09
CA ASP A 216 -0.68 14.97 12.57
C ASP A 216 -1.22 13.55 12.83
N LEU A 217 -0.62 12.52 12.21
CA LEU A 217 -1.06 11.12 12.31
C LEU A 217 -0.15 10.26 13.19
N LEU A 218 1.15 10.54 13.26
CA LEU A 218 2.12 9.71 13.96
C LEU A 218 2.93 10.48 15.02
N GLY A 219 2.59 11.74 15.25
CA GLY A 219 3.31 12.61 16.18
C GLY A 219 4.65 13.11 15.60
N PRO A 220 5.40 13.92 16.37
CA PRO A 220 6.58 14.65 15.88
C PRO A 220 7.66 13.77 15.22
N ASP A 221 7.87 12.56 15.76
CA ASP A 221 8.89 11.63 15.28
C ASP A 221 8.33 10.58 14.31
N GLY A 222 7.07 10.70 13.90
CA GLY A 222 6.38 9.73 13.04
C GLY A 222 7.08 9.47 11.70
N HIS A 223 7.80 10.47 11.19
CA HIS A 223 8.56 10.38 9.95
C HIS A 223 9.67 9.32 9.99
N ARG A 224 10.14 8.92 11.18
CA ARG A 224 11.18 7.89 11.35
C ARG A 224 10.69 6.47 11.02
N PHE A 225 9.37 6.28 10.96
CA PHE A 225 8.75 5.02 10.56
C PHE A 225 8.44 4.96 9.07
N CYS A 226 8.81 6.00 8.32
CA CYS A 226 8.62 6.11 6.88
C CYS A 226 9.93 5.81 6.14
N ALA A 227 9.84 5.07 5.05
CA ALA A 227 10.98 4.74 4.21
C ALA A 227 10.57 4.71 2.74
N GLY A 228 11.52 4.89 1.84
CA GLY A 228 11.26 4.78 0.42
C GLY A 228 12.44 5.12 -0.46
N TYR A 229 12.24 4.90 -1.75
CA TYR A 229 13.21 5.17 -2.79
C TYR A 229 12.59 6.11 -3.83
N ARG A 230 13.40 7.03 -4.32
CA ARG A 230 13.08 7.93 -5.42
C ARG A 230 13.92 7.56 -6.63
N LEU A 231 13.28 7.46 -7.79
CA LEU A 231 13.95 7.28 -9.07
C LEU A 231 14.91 8.45 -9.37
N GLU A 232 16.16 8.16 -9.73
CA GLU A 232 17.15 9.19 -10.05
C GLU A 232 16.75 9.93 -11.35
N PRO A 233 16.77 11.29 -11.35
CA PRO A 233 16.40 12.05 -12.54
C PRO A 233 17.30 11.76 -13.74
N VAL A 234 16.70 11.58 -14.92
CA VAL A 234 17.43 11.44 -16.20
C VAL A 234 17.47 12.81 -16.86
N GLY A 235 18.69 13.32 -17.13
CA GLY A 235 18.85 14.68 -17.67
C GLY A 235 18.30 15.77 -16.74
N GLY A 236 18.19 15.51 -15.44
CA GLY A 236 17.60 16.42 -14.46
C GLY A 236 16.07 16.41 -14.42
N SER A 237 15.39 15.48 -15.10
CA SER A 237 13.92 15.37 -15.11
C SER A 237 13.44 14.04 -14.51
N ALA A 238 12.53 14.13 -13.55
CA ALA A 238 11.84 12.97 -12.97
C ALA A 238 10.86 12.31 -13.97
N GLU A 239 10.17 13.11 -14.77
CA GLU A 239 9.29 12.61 -15.83
C GLU A 239 10.08 11.80 -16.86
N ALA A 240 11.23 12.33 -17.30
CA ALA A 240 12.12 11.62 -18.21
C ALA A 240 12.65 10.32 -17.58
N ALA A 241 12.93 10.31 -16.27
CA ALA A 241 13.35 9.09 -15.58
C ALA A 241 12.23 8.03 -15.59
N VAL A 242 10.99 8.42 -15.31
CA VAL A 242 9.82 7.51 -15.32
C VAL A 242 9.62 6.89 -16.71
N ASP A 243 9.73 7.69 -17.77
CA ASP A 243 9.62 7.22 -19.15
C ASP A 243 10.80 6.31 -19.53
N CYS A 244 12.04 6.74 -19.27
CA CYS A 244 13.24 5.93 -19.53
C CYS A 244 13.17 4.57 -18.82
N ARG A 245 12.77 4.54 -17.55
CA ARG A 245 12.53 3.29 -16.81
C ARG A 245 11.51 2.41 -17.51
N ALA A 246 10.37 2.96 -17.91
CA ALA A 246 9.31 2.18 -18.56
C ALA A 246 9.80 1.56 -19.88
N HIS A 247 10.57 2.31 -20.68
CA HIS A 247 11.20 1.81 -21.90
C HIS A 247 12.25 0.73 -21.61
N TRP A 248 13.11 0.97 -20.62
CA TRP A 248 14.16 0.04 -20.23
C TRP A 248 13.59 -1.31 -19.77
N VAL A 249 12.59 -1.30 -18.88
CA VAL A 249 11.96 -2.52 -18.37
C VAL A 249 11.20 -3.27 -19.48
N ASP A 250 10.53 -2.56 -20.39
CA ASP A 250 9.83 -3.20 -21.52
C ASP A 250 10.81 -3.87 -22.49
N ALA A 251 11.98 -3.26 -22.74
CA ALA A 251 13.03 -3.85 -23.57
C ALA A 251 13.61 -5.11 -22.93
N GLN A 252 13.99 -5.06 -21.65
CA GLN A 252 14.47 -6.23 -20.90
C GLN A 252 13.47 -7.38 -20.93
N ARG A 253 12.19 -7.09 -20.67
CA ARG A 253 11.10 -8.10 -20.72
C ARG A 253 10.98 -8.77 -22.09
N ARG A 254 11.29 -8.06 -23.17
CA ARG A 254 11.28 -8.58 -24.56
C ARG A 254 12.59 -9.26 -24.96
N GLY A 255 13.57 -9.36 -24.06
CA GLY A 255 14.91 -9.85 -24.37
C GLY A 255 15.66 -8.94 -25.35
N GLN A 256 15.34 -7.64 -25.34
CA GLN A 256 15.96 -6.63 -26.19
C GLN A 256 16.97 -5.83 -25.38
N GLU A 257 18.07 -5.41 -26.04
CA GLU A 257 19.01 -4.47 -25.45
C GLU A 257 18.31 -3.10 -25.28
N PRO A 258 18.24 -2.55 -24.06
CA PRO A 258 17.64 -1.24 -23.85
C PRO A 258 18.42 -0.12 -24.55
N ASP A 259 17.70 0.82 -25.16
CA ASP A 259 18.27 2.05 -25.75
C ASP A 259 18.30 3.23 -24.75
N ALA A 260 17.75 3.01 -23.55
CA ALA A 260 17.78 3.93 -22.41
C ALA A 260 18.82 3.50 -21.37
N PRO A 261 19.34 4.42 -20.53
CA PRO A 261 20.18 4.04 -19.39
C PRO A 261 19.39 3.18 -18.40
N GLU A 262 20.10 2.32 -17.68
CA GLU A 262 19.51 1.54 -16.59
C GLU A 262 18.94 2.46 -15.50
N PRO A 263 17.68 2.25 -15.09
CA PRO A 263 17.04 3.05 -14.06
C PRO A 263 17.71 2.82 -12.71
N LYS A 264 17.95 3.91 -11.98
CA LYS A 264 18.52 3.89 -10.63
C LYS A 264 17.58 4.58 -9.67
N ALA A 265 17.61 4.20 -8.40
CA ALA A 265 16.89 4.89 -7.36
C ALA A 265 17.81 5.16 -6.18
N ALA A 266 17.56 6.27 -5.51
CA ALA A 266 18.24 6.64 -4.27
C ALA A 266 17.25 6.53 -3.11
N PRO A 267 17.71 6.15 -1.90
CA PRO A 267 16.88 6.26 -0.71
C PRO A 267 16.45 7.71 -0.50
N ILE A 268 15.24 7.90 0.02
CA ILE A 268 14.74 9.22 0.39
C ILE A 268 15.36 9.60 1.74
N ASP A 269 16.09 10.72 1.78
CA ASP A 269 16.87 11.14 2.94
C ASP A 269 16.02 11.37 4.21
N SER A 270 14.80 11.90 4.05
CA SER A 270 13.88 12.14 5.17
C SER A 270 12.43 12.29 4.71
N PHE A 271 11.51 11.91 5.60
CA PHE A 271 10.07 12.17 5.50
C PHE A 271 9.61 13.25 6.48
N GLU A 272 10.53 13.96 7.14
CA GLU A 272 10.19 15.10 8.00
C GLU A 272 9.48 16.17 7.17
N GLY A 273 8.32 16.63 7.65
CA GLY A 273 7.44 17.53 6.88
C GLY A 273 6.67 16.85 5.74
N GLY A 274 6.81 15.53 5.56
CA GLY A 274 6.06 14.73 4.61
C GLY A 274 4.59 14.56 4.99
N ARG A 275 3.85 13.85 4.14
CA ARG A 275 2.40 13.62 4.26
C ARG A 275 2.06 12.15 4.07
N ILE A 276 0.92 11.71 4.59
CA ILE A 276 0.32 10.42 4.27
C ILE A 276 -0.88 10.70 3.37
N ALA A 277 -0.85 10.12 2.18
CA ALA A 277 -1.90 10.25 1.18
C ALA A 277 -2.87 9.06 1.27
N PHE A 278 -4.16 9.38 1.24
CA PHE A 278 -5.29 8.45 1.24
C PHE A 278 -6.01 8.53 -0.10
N PHE A 279 -6.13 7.37 -0.75
CA PHE A 279 -6.81 7.22 -2.02
C PHE A 279 -8.10 6.45 -1.81
N PHE A 280 -9.12 6.76 -2.61
CA PHE A 280 -10.45 6.18 -2.44
C PHE A 280 -10.88 5.39 -3.66
N ARG A 281 -11.62 4.31 -3.42
CA ARG A 281 -12.26 3.51 -4.46
C ARG A 281 -13.70 3.19 -4.07
N PRO A 282 -14.57 2.91 -5.05
CA PRO A 282 -15.91 2.41 -4.75
C PRO A 282 -15.85 1.12 -3.93
N THR A 283 -16.79 0.97 -3.00
CA THR A 283 -17.06 -0.30 -2.30
C THR A 283 -17.51 -1.39 -3.29
N ARG A 284 -17.50 -2.67 -2.88
CA ARG A 284 -17.98 -3.78 -3.73
C ARG A 284 -19.42 -3.60 -4.20
N SER A 285 -20.28 -3.16 -3.29
CA SER A 285 -21.70 -2.87 -3.53
C SER A 285 -21.93 -1.59 -4.33
N ARG A 286 -20.89 -0.76 -4.53
CA ARG A 286 -20.98 0.55 -5.19
C ARG A 286 -22.04 1.46 -4.56
N ASP A 287 -22.10 1.47 -3.24
CA ASP A 287 -22.96 2.34 -2.43
C ASP A 287 -22.19 3.48 -1.73
N GLY A 288 -20.86 3.38 -1.68
CA GLY A 288 -19.96 4.39 -1.13
C GLY A 288 -18.53 4.22 -1.59
N TYR A 289 -17.59 4.72 -0.79
CA TYR A 289 -16.15 4.60 -1.04
C TYR A 289 -15.42 4.06 0.19
N GLU A 290 -14.39 3.26 -0.04
CA GLU A 290 -13.44 2.79 0.97
C GLU A 290 -12.04 3.30 0.63
N VAL A 291 -11.12 3.21 1.60
CA VAL A 291 -9.71 3.53 1.36
C VAL A 291 -9.10 2.46 0.44
N ALA A 292 -8.71 2.87 -0.76
CA ALA A 292 -8.06 2.01 -1.74
C ALA A 292 -6.60 1.73 -1.41
N THR A 293 -5.88 2.75 -0.95
CA THR A 293 -4.48 2.64 -0.53
C THR A 293 -4.10 3.84 0.34
N MET A 294 -3.05 3.66 1.13
CA MET A 294 -2.43 4.68 1.96
C MET A 294 -0.92 4.60 1.77
N TYR A 295 -0.25 5.71 1.46
CA TYR A 295 1.21 5.75 1.35
C TYR A 295 1.78 7.09 1.79
N VAL A 296 3.07 7.12 2.12
CA VAL A 296 3.75 8.34 2.56
C VAL A 296 4.38 9.09 1.39
N GLU A 297 4.15 10.39 1.31
CA GLU A 297 4.74 11.33 0.37
C GLU A 297 5.86 12.12 1.07
N PRO A 298 7.10 12.12 0.54
CA PRO A 298 8.16 12.95 1.07
C PRO A 298 7.87 14.45 0.81
N PRO A 299 8.50 15.36 1.59
CA PRO A 299 8.17 16.80 1.54
C PRO A 299 8.44 17.48 0.19
N ASP A 300 9.32 16.90 -0.63
CA ASP A 300 9.72 17.40 -1.94
C ASP A 300 8.86 16.86 -3.11
N GLN A 301 7.92 15.95 -2.84
CA GLN A 301 7.00 15.47 -3.86
C GLN A 301 5.96 16.57 -4.19
N PRO A 302 5.88 17.03 -5.45
CA PRO A 302 4.88 18.01 -5.85
C PRO A 302 3.47 17.41 -5.69
N ARG A 303 2.53 18.20 -5.16
CA ARG A 303 1.12 17.79 -5.05
C ARG A 303 0.57 17.49 -6.43
N LYS A 304 0.04 16.28 -6.62
CA LYS A 304 -0.76 15.97 -7.81
C LYS A 304 -2.04 16.82 -7.78
N GLY A 305 -2.13 17.82 -8.66
CA GLY A 305 -3.33 18.64 -8.85
C GLY A 305 -3.43 19.92 -8.01
N ALA A 306 -2.31 20.46 -7.51
CA ALA A 306 -2.24 21.84 -7.00
C ALA A 306 -2.01 22.87 -8.12
#